data_AF-A0A3L7B2M4-F1
#
_entry.id   AF-A0A3L7B2M4-F1
#
_cell.length_a   1.000
_cell.length_b   1.000
_cell.length_c   1.000
_cell.angle_alpha   90.00
_cell.angle_beta   90.00
_cell.angle_gamma   90.00
#
_symmetry.space_group_name_H-M   'P 1'
#
loop_
_entity.id
_entity.type
_entity.pdbx_description
1 polymer ?
#
loop_
_entity_poly.entity_id
_entity_poly.type
_entity_poly.pdbx_seq_one_letter_code
_entity_poly.pdbx_strand_id
1 'polypeptide(L)' 'MFSHIKDLQFEAKPDGPDAAFARRLQEILGGKWGEMTVANQYLYQG' A
#
# COMPACT_ATOMS: atom_id res chain seq x y z
N MET A 1 -12.27 -5.78 -16.13
CA MET A 1 -12.36 -4.29 -16.09
C MET A 1 -12.39 -3.86 -14.63
N PHE A 2 -11.71 -2.78 -14.25
CA PHE A 2 -11.58 -2.33 -12.86
C PHE A 2 -12.47 -1.11 -12.57
N SER A 3 -12.80 -0.88 -11.30
CA SER A 3 -13.55 0.29 -10.82
C SER A 3 -12.92 0.78 -9.52
N HIS A 4 -13.00 2.09 -9.26
CA HIS A 4 -12.41 2.71 -8.08
C HIS A 4 -13.50 3.23 -7.15
N ILE A 5 -13.41 2.84 -5.88
CA ILE A 5 -14.26 3.32 -4.77
C ILE A 5 -13.35 4.17 -3.88
N LYS A 6 -13.85 5.33 -3.44
CA LYS A 6 -13.04 6.30 -2.68
C LYS A 6 -12.73 5.83 -1.26
N ASP A 7 -13.57 4.96 -0.71
CA ASP A 7 -13.40 4.40 0.63
C ASP A 7 -12.20 3.45 0.69
N LEU A 8 -11.47 3.52 1.79
CA LEU A 8 -10.38 2.58 2.07
C LEU A 8 -10.94 1.20 2.42
N GLN A 9 -10.17 0.15 2.14
CA GLN A 9 -10.54 -1.21 2.51
C GLN A 9 -10.65 -1.40 4.03
N PHE A 10 -9.89 -0.62 4.80
CA PHE A 10 -9.91 -0.58 6.26
C PHE A 10 -9.58 0.84 6.78
N GLU A 11 -9.93 1.15 8.03
CA GLU A 11 -9.54 2.41 8.66
C GLU A 11 -8.01 2.49 8.81
N ALA A 12 -7.36 3.41 8.10
CA ALA A 12 -5.90 3.54 8.06
C ALA A 12 -5.43 4.95 8.45
N LYS A 13 -6.17 5.65 9.31
CA LYS A 13 -5.82 7.00 9.77
C LYS A 13 -4.87 6.91 10.97
N PRO A 14 -3.69 7.57 10.94
CA PRO A 14 -2.81 7.65 12.10
C PRO A 14 -3.36 8.63 13.15
N ASP A 15 -3.01 8.41 14.42
CA ASP A 15 -3.36 9.33 15.53
C ASP A 15 -2.65 10.69 15.42
N GLY A 16 -1.48 10.73 14.79
CA GLY A 16 -0.69 11.94 14.60
C GLY A 16 0.46 11.75 13.60
N PRO A 17 1.13 12.84 13.21
CA PRO A 17 2.25 12.78 12.27
C PRO A 17 3.49 12.14 12.91
N ASP A 18 4.03 11.11 12.26
CA ASP A 18 5.32 10.49 12.62
C ASP A 18 6.15 10.23 11.35
N ALA A 19 7.20 11.04 11.16
CA ALA A 19 8.07 10.95 9.99
C ALA A 19 8.95 9.69 9.99
N ALA A 20 9.34 9.18 11.16
CA ALA A 20 10.16 7.98 11.25
C ALA A 20 9.33 6.75 10.90
N PHE A 21 8.09 6.68 11.38
CA PHE A 21 7.16 5.62 11.00
C PHE A 21 6.78 5.70 9.52
N ALA A 22 6.49 6.90 9.00
CA ALA A 22 6.22 7.09 7.56
C ALA A 22 7.36 6.59 6.67
N ARG A 23 8.62 6.82 7.09
CA ARG A 23 9.80 6.30 6.38
C ARG A 23 9.88 4.77 6.40
N ARG A 24 9.51 4.12 7.51
CA ARG A 24 9.47 2.65 7.61
C ARG A 24 8.36 2.06 6.74
N LEU A 25 7.21 2.73 6.66
CA LEU A 25 6.07 2.31 5.85
C LEU A 25 6.40 2.25 4.34
N GLN A 26 7.38 3.04 3.87
CA GLN A 26 7.84 2.98 2.48
C GLN A 26 8.34 1.59 2.06
N GLU A 27 8.94 0.81 2.95
CA GLU A 27 9.39 -0.55 2.62
C GLU A 27 8.21 -1.51 2.40
N ILE A 28 7.13 -1.36 3.17
CA ILE A 28 5.93 -2.21 3.03
C ILE A 28 5.17 -1.82 1.76
N LEU A 29 5.14 -0.54 1.40
CA LEU A 29 4.44 -0.09 0.20
C LEU A 29 5.24 -0.38 -1.09
N GLY A 30 6.50 0.05 -1.12
CA GLY A 30 7.35 0.06 -2.33
C GLY A 30 8.68 -0.65 -2.21
N GLY A 31 8.93 -1.35 -1.11
CA GLY A 31 10.10 -2.20 -0.98
C GLY A 31 10.06 -3.40 -1.92
N LYS A 32 11.16 -4.16 -1.93
CA LYS A 32 11.32 -5.32 -2.83
C LYS A 32 10.19 -6.33 -2.69
N TRP A 33 9.66 -6.47 -1.48
CA TRP A 33 8.57 -7.39 -1.14
C TRP A 33 7.30 -6.63 -0.70
N GLY A 34 7.18 -5.38 -1.10
CA GLY A 34 6.05 -4.52 -0.74
C GLY A 34 4.80 -4.79 -1.57
N GLU A 35 3.71 -4.13 -1.18
CA GLU A 35 2.38 -4.29 -1.76
C GLU A 35 2.35 -4.00 -3.26
N MET A 36 3.08 -2.99 -3.74
CA MET A 36 3.16 -2.69 -5.18
C MET A 36 3.77 -3.84 -5.98
N THR A 37 4.78 -4.52 -5.44
CA THR A 37 5.40 -5.68 -6.11
C THR A 37 4.41 -6.83 -6.21
N VAL A 38 3.72 -7.13 -5.12
CA VAL A 38 2.75 -8.23 -5.05
C VAL A 38 1.55 -7.96 -5.97
N ALA A 39 1.00 -6.74 -5.94
CA ALA A 39 -0.10 -6.33 -6.80
C ALA A 39 0.26 -6.48 -8.29
N ASN A 40 1.44 -6.00 -8.69
CA ASN A 40 1.90 -6.14 -10.07
C ASN A 40 2.13 -7.61 -10.45
N GLN A 41 2.76 -8.41 -9.58
CA GLN A 41 3.00 -9.83 -9.84
C GLN A 41 1.69 -10.57 -10.13
N TYR A 42 0.67 -10.41 -9.30
CA TYR A 42 -0.61 -11.07 -9.52
C TYR A 42 -1.34 -10.55 -10.76
N LEU A 43 -1.26 -9.24 -11.05
CA LEU A 43 -1.89 -8.66 -12.24
C LEU A 43 -1.24 -9.11 -13.56
N TYR A 44 0.08 -9.35 -13.58
CA TYR A 44 0.78 -9.81 -14.79
C TYR A 44 0.79 -11.33 -14.96
N GLN A 45 0.62 -12.10 -13.88
CA GLN A 45 0.57 -13.56 -13.94
C GLN A 45 -0.82 -14.11 -14.32
N GLY A 46 -1.89 -13.33 -14.12
CA GLY A 46 -3.27 -13.71 -14.44
C GLY A 46 -3.70 -13.23 -15.81
#